data_AF-A0A0S3S8B5-F1
#
_entry.id   AF-A0A0S3S8B5-F1
#
_cell.length_a   1.000
_cell.length_b   1.000
_cell.length_c   1.000
_cell.angle_alpha   90.00
_cell.angle_beta   90.00
_cell.angle_gamma   90.00
#
_symmetry.space_group_name_H-M   'P 1'
#
loop_
_entity.id
_entity.type
_entity.pdbx_description
1 polymer ?
#
loop_
_entity_poly.entity_id
_entity_poly.type
_entity_poly.pdbx_seq_one_letter_code
_entity_poly.pdbx_strand_id
1 'polypeptide(L)'
;SWSALQLFEVRHVSQVGDKFIVDIDKVECTCRKWAISGIPCCHALAVMKFLNLDADDFIPVCFRKSTYQEIYSSIVYPVNGKNMWENTPYNDVLPPKKRIFPGRPKKKRRLQE
;
A
#
# COMPACT_ATOMS: atom_id res chain seq x y z
N SER A 1 -20.32 16.51 -23.12
CA SER A 1 -18.86 16.37 -23.30
C SER A 1 -18.48 14.93 -23.00
N TRP A 2 -17.91 14.19 -23.94
CA TRP A 2 -17.52 12.77 -23.81
C TRP A 2 -16.10 12.69 -23.22
N SER A 3 -15.87 12.98 -21.95
CA SER A 3 -16.15 12.07 -20.83
C SER A 3 -16.28 12.84 -19.52
N ALA A 4 -17.29 12.52 -18.71
CA ALA A 4 -17.42 13.06 -17.35
C ALA A 4 -16.40 12.47 -16.35
N LEU A 5 -15.62 11.47 -16.77
CA LEU A 5 -14.64 10.76 -15.97
C LEU A 5 -13.21 11.15 -16.39
N GLN A 6 -12.35 11.40 -15.41
CA GLN A 6 -10.91 11.64 -15.59
C GLN A 6 -10.15 10.31 -15.74
N LEU A 7 -10.44 9.57 -16.82
CA LEU A 7 -9.89 8.23 -17.10
C LEU A 7 -8.85 8.29 -18.23
N PHE A 8 -7.65 7.73 -17.98
CA PHE A 8 -6.51 7.81 -18.90
C PHE A 8 -5.84 6.46 -19.10
N GLU A 9 -5.40 6.19 -20.33
CA GLU A 9 -4.50 5.07 -20.64
C GLU A 9 -3.05 5.58 -20.69
N VAL A 10 -2.16 4.96 -19.93
CA VAL A 10 -0.72 5.27 -19.87
C VAL A 10 0.08 4.06 -20.36
N ARG A 11 1.05 4.31 -21.24
CA ARG A 11 1.94 3.27 -21.81
C ARG A 11 3.39 3.53 -21.46
N HIS A 12 4.17 2.47 -21.30
CA HIS A 12 5.62 2.57 -21.16
C HIS A 12 6.28 2.62 -22.54
N VAL A 13 7.16 3.59 -22.76
CA VAL A 13 7.81 3.79 -24.08
C VAL A 13 8.79 2.66 -24.41
N SER A 14 9.48 2.10 -23.42
CA SER A 14 10.49 1.05 -23.59
C SER A 14 9.94 -0.38 -23.48
N GLN A 15 8.70 -0.55 -23.03
CA GLN A 15 8.07 -1.87 -22.83
C GLN A 15 6.83 -1.97 -23.72
N VAL A 16 7.02 -2.59 -24.88
CA VAL A 16 5.93 -2.79 -25.85
C VAL A 16 4.89 -3.73 -25.26
N GLY A 17 3.71 -3.20 -24.94
CA GLY A 17 2.53 -3.99 -24.56
C GLY A 17 1.91 -3.62 -23.22
N ASP A 18 2.67 -2.99 -22.32
CA ASP A 18 2.16 -2.65 -20.99
C ASP A 18 1.31 -1.39 -21.04
N LYS A 19 0.02 -1.55 -20.72
CA LYS A 19 -0.98 -0.49 -20.66
C LYS A 19 -1.56 -0.42 -19.26
N PHE A 20 -1.62 0.79 -18.71
CA PHE A 20 -2.16 1.05 -17.40
C PHE A 20 -3.31 2.04 -17.52
N ILE A 21 -4.36 1.80 -16.75
CA ILE A 21 -5.50 2.73 -16.67
C ILE A 21 -5.34 3.50 -15.37
N VAL A 22 -5.46 4.82 -15.46
CA VAL A 22 -5.47 5.75 -14.32
C VAL A 22 -6.84 6.38 -14.26
N ASP A 23 -7.46 6.34 -13.09
CA ASP A 23 -8.72 7.01 -12.78
C ASP A 23 -8.42 8.02 -11.67
N ILE A 24 -8.35 9.31 -12.04
CA ILE A 24 -7.99 10.38 -11.09
C ILE A 24 -9.10 10.58 -10.06
N ASP A 25 -10.36 10.48 -10.47
CA ASP A 25 -11.53 10.68 -9.59
C ASP A 25 -11.59 9.59 -8.51
N LYS A 26 -11.17 8.38 -8.85
CA LYS A 26 -11.06 7.26 -7.89
C LYS A 26 -9.74 7.18 -7.17
N VAL A 27 -8.74 8.00 -7.51
CA VAL A 27 -7.39 7.93 -6.92
C VAL A 27 -6.78 6.53 -7.14
N GLU A 28 -6.95 5.99 -8.35
CA GLU A 28 -6.62 4.61 -8.68
C GLU A 28 -5.75 4.47 -9.94
N CYS A 29 -4.93 3.42 -9.93
CA CYS A 29 -4.20 2.98 -11.12
C CYS A 29 -4.20 1.45 -11.17
N THR A 30 -4.33 0.86 -12.36
CA THR A 30 -4.34 -0.61 -12.54
C THR A 30 -3.01 -1.27 -12.17
N CYS A 31 -1.91 -0.51 -12.00
CA CYS A 31 -0.68 -1.03 -11.41
C CYS A 31 -0.80 -1.29 -9.89
N ARG A 32 -1.92 -0.91 -9.27
CA ARG A 32 -2.31 -1.06 -7.86
C ARG A 32 -1.46 -0.33 -6.83
N LYS A 33 -0.32 0.24 -7.23
CA LYS A 33 0.59 0.95 -6.30
C LYS A 33 -0.15 2.07 -5.56
N TRP A 34 -0.91 2.89 -6.29
CA TRP A 34 -1.61 4.02 -5.70
C TRP A 34 -2.69 3.58 -4.69
N ALA A 35 -3.49 2.58 -5.03
CA ALA A 35 -4.51 2.03 -4.13
C ALA A 35 -3.91 1.39 -2.85
N ILE A 36 -2.70 0.81 -2.94
CA ILE A 36 -2.04 0.14 -1.81
C ILE A 36 -1.34 1.16 -0.90
N SER A 37 -0.59 2.11 -1.47
CA SER A 37 0.22 3.05 -0.68
C SER A 37 -0.51 4.35 -0.34
N GLY A 38 -1.56 4.70 -1.08
CA GLY A 38 -2.14 6.05 -1.09
C GLY A 38 -1.27 7.09 -1.80
N ILE A 39 -0.08 6.72 -2.30
CA ILE A 39 0.87 7.63 -2.93
C ILE A 39 0.81 7.45 -4.46
N PRO A 40 0.67 8.54 -5.24
CA PRO A 40 0.62 8.47 -6.69
C PRO A 40 1.79 7.68 -7.29
N CYS A 41 1.49 6.72 -8.16
CA CYS A 41 2.49 5.95 -8.89
C CYS A 41 3.03 6.75 -10.10
N CYS A 42 4.07 6.24 -10.77
CA CYS A 42 4.62 6.93 -11.95
C CYS A 42 3.60 7.14 -13.08
N HIS A 43 2.60 6.26 -13.21
CA HIS A 43 1.51 6.41 -14.18
C HIS A 43 0.56 7.55 -13.79
N ALA A 44 0.17 7.60 -12.52
CA ALA A 44 -0.67 8.67 -11.98
C ALA A 44 0.03 10.03 -12.10
N LEU A 45 1.32 10.11 -11.74
CA LEU A 45 2.13 11.32 -11.86
C LEU A 45 2.22 11.82 -13.31
N ALA A 46 2.31 10.90 -14.28
CA ALA A 46 2.30 11.28 -15.70
C ALA A 46 0.97 11.92 -16.11
N VAL A 47 -0.16 11.37 -15.66
CA VAL A 47 -1.49 11.92 -15.94
C VAL A 47 -1.73 13.25 -15.22
N MET A 48 -1.35 13.35 -13.94
CA MET A 48 -1.43 14.60 -13.18
C MET A 48 -0.63 15.72 -13.85
N LYS A 49 0.58 15.41 -14.31
CA LYS A 49 1.41 16.36 -15.07
C LYS A 49 0.74 16.79 -16.37
N PHE A 50 0.08 15.87 -17.09
CA PHE A 50 -0.66 16.19 -18.30
C PHE A 50 -1.87 17.11 -18.03
N LEU A 51 -2.55 16.91 -16.90
CA LEU A 51 -3.69 17.71 -16.47
C LEU A 51 -3.31 18.99 -15.70
N ASN A 52 -2.01 19.22 -15.47
CA ASN A 52 -1.50 20.31 -14.64
C ASN A 52 -2.09 20.30 -13.21
N LEU A 53 -2.23 19.10 -12.63
CA LEU A 53 -2.64 18.88 -11.25
C LEU A 53 -1.40 18.79 -10.35
N ASP A 54 -1.52 19.29 -9.12
CA ASP A 54 -0.51 19.05 -8.09
C ASP A 54 -0.68 17.64 -7.52
N ALA A 55 0.40 16.86 -7.49
CA ALA A 55 0.37 15.51 -6.95
C ALA A 55 0.24 15.49 -5.42
N ASP A 56 0.71 16.56 -4.74
CA ASP A 56 0.66 16.66 -3.28
C ASP A 56 -0.77 16.74 -2.75
N ASP A 57 -1.72 17.24 -3.56
CA ASP A 57 -3.15 17.28 -3.24
C ASP A 57 -3.77 15.88 -3.12
N PHE A 58 -3.12 14.87 -3.72
CA PHE A 58 -3.59 13.48 -3.71
C PHE A 58 -2.85 12.61 -2.69
N ILE A 59 -1.90 13.16 -1.93
CA ILE A 59 -1.19 12.44 -0.86
C ILE A 59 -2.03 12.52 0.43
N PRO A 60 -2.36 11.38 1.07
CA PRO A 60 -3.10 11.38 2.33
C PRO A 60 -2.42 12.22 3.41
N VAL A 61 -3.24 12.92 4.21
CA VAL A 61 -2.78 13.82 5.28
C VAL A 61 -1.85 13.12 6.29
N CYS A 62 -2.02 11.81 6.52
CA CYS A 62 -1.17 11.05 7.45
C CYS A 62 0.32 11.03 7.07
N PHE A 63 0.67 11.30 5.82
CA PHE A 63 2.07 11.41 5.37
C PHE A 63 2.66 12.82 5.56
N ARG A 64 1.87 13.81 6.00
CA ARG A 64 2.36 15.17 6.20
C ARG A 64 3.22 15.26 7.46
N LYS A 65 4.26 16.08 7.37
CA LYS A 65 5.14 16.41 8.51
C LYS A 65 4.36 16.95 9.70
N SER A 66 3.36 17.79 9.45
CA SER A 66 2.49 18.36 10.50
C SER A 66 1.78 17.26 11.29
N THR A 67 1.23 16.25 10.61
CA THR A 67 0.54 15.13 11.25
C THR A 67 1.50 14.27 12.05
N TYR A 68 2.72 14.02 11.53
CA TYR A 68 3.75 13.34 12.32
C TYR A 68 4.10 14.13 13.60
N GLN A 69 4.31 15.44 13.50
CA GLN A 69 4.62 16.29 14.65
C GLN A 69 3.48 16.32 15.66
N GLU A 70 2.23 16.35 15.20
CA GLU A 70 1.05 16.33 16.06
C GLU A 70 0.93 15.00 16.81
N ILE A 71 1.08 13.86 16.11
CA ILE A 71 1.03 12.52 16.72
C ILE A 71 2.09 12.36 17.82
N TYR A 72 3.28 12.89 17.61
CA TYR A 72 4.40 12.81 18.57
C TYR A 72 4.58 14.09 19.40
N SER A 73 3.59 14.97 19.44
CA SER A 73 3.67 16.21 20.22
C SER A 73 3.60 15.94 21.72
N SER A 74 2.88 14.90 22.12
CA SER A 74 2.79 14.45 23.50
C SER A 74 3.96 13.56 23.90
N ILE A 75 4.37 13.66 25.17
CA ILE A 75 5.35 12.75 25.77
C ILE A 75 4.72 11.36 25.90
N VAL A 76 5.34 10.36 25.27
CA VAL A 76 5.06 8.95 25.54
C VAL A 76 5.80 8.57 26.82
N TYR A 77 5.07 8.46 27.92
CA TYR A 77 5.66 8.04 29.20
C TYR A 77 6.22 6.62 29.10
N PRO A 78 7.38 6.35 29.70
CA PRO A 78 7.89 4.98 29.77
C PRO A 78 6.90 4.10 30.53
N VAL A 79 6.67 2.90 30.01
CA VAL A 79 5.91 1.88 30.70
C VAL A 79 6.86 1.13 31.63
N ASN A 80 6.41 0.81 32.84
CA ASN A 80 7.18 0.00 33.76
C ASN A 80 7.53 -1.37 33.14
N GLY A 81 8.52 -2.06 33.70
CA GLY A 81 8.87 -3.43 33.29
C GLY A 81 7.71 -4.40 33.50
N LYS A 82 7.71 -5.52 32.75
CA LYS A 82 6.68 -6.58 32.80
C LYS A 82 6.32 -7.03 34.23
N ASN A 83 7.31 -7.04 35.12
CA ASN A 83 7.15 -7.43 36.54
C ASN A 83 6.27 -6.47 37.35
N MET A 84 6.01 -5.26 36.86
CA MET A 84 5.20 -4.23 37.50
C MET A 84 3.82 -4.05 36.83
N TRP A 85 3.50 -4.85 35.81
CA TRP A 85 2.20 -4.77 35.14
C TRP A 85 1.11 -5.40 36.00
N GLU A 86 -0.09 -4.84 35.94
CA GLU A 86 -1.25 -5.41 36.61
C GLU A 86 -1.62 -6.77 36.01
N ASN A 87 -1.90 -7.75 36.86
CA ASN A 87 -2.42 -9.04 36.42
C ASN A 87 -3.90 -8.87 36.08
N THR A 88 -4.24 -9.07 34.82
CA THR A 88 -5.64 -9.01 34.37
C THR A 88 -6.35 -10.34 34.61
N PRO A 89 -7.68 -10.36 34.83
CA PRO A 89 -8.45 -11.60 34.95
C PRO A 89 -8.66 -12.35 33.61
N TYR A 90 -8.17 -11.79 32.50
CA TYR A 90 -8.30 -12.38 31.18
C TYR A 90 -7.26 -13.48 30.96
N ASN A 91 -7.61 -14.46 30.14
CA ASN A 91 -6.69 -15.52 29.75
C ASN A 91 -5.51 -14.97 28.95
N ASP A 92 -4.35 -15.60 29.11
CA ASP A 92 -3.18 -15.31 28.30
C ASP A 92 -3.47 -15.50 26.81
N VAL A 93 -2.97 -14.57 26.00
CA VAL A 93 -3.00 -14.69 24.54
C VAL A 93 -2.02 -15.78 24.14
N LEU A 94 -2.56 -16.97 23.86
CA LEU A 94 -1.76 -18.09 23.36
C LEU A 94 -1.26 -17.79 21.94
N PRO A 95 -0.06 -18.28 21.59
CA PRO A 95 0.44 -18.16 20.23
C PRO A 95 -0.54 -18.83 19.24
N PRO A 96 -0.65 -18.32 18.00
CA PRO A 96 -1.44 -18.97 16.96
C PRO A 96 -1.02 -20.43 16.81
N LYS A 97 -1.99 -21.33 16.62
CA LYS A 97 -1.71 -22.74 16.34
C LYS A 97 -0.79 -22.82 15.12
N LYS A 98 0.34 -23.50 15.26
CA LYS A 98 1.29 -23.70 14.17
C LYS A 98 0.60 -24.46 13.04
N ARG A 99 0.36 -23.78 11.91
CA ARG A 99 -0.18 -24.41 10.71
C ARG A 99 0.96 -25.09 9.96
N ILE A 100 0.86 -26.40 9.77
CA ILE A 100 1.74 -27.12 8.84
C ILE A 100 1.18 -26.88 7.44
N PHE A 101 1.85 -26.04 6.65
CA PHE A 101 1.49 -25.87 5.26
C PHE A 101 1.92 -27.11 4.45
N PRO A 102 1.16 -27.48 3.40
CA PRO A 102 1.63 -28.49 2.45
C PRO A 102 3.03 -28.10 1.98
N GLY A 103 3.99 -29.00 2.11
CA GLY A 103 5.33 -28.79 1.58
C GLY A 103 5.29 -28.49 0.08
N ARG A 104 6.33 -27.84 -0.43
CA ARG A 104 6.48 -27.57 -1.87
C ARG A 104 6.26 -28.88 -2.66
N PRO A 105 5.34 -28.93 -3.64
CA PRO A 105 5.16 -30.11 -4.47
C PRO A 105 6.49 -30.55 -5.08
N LYS A 106 6.82 -31.84 -4.99
CA LYS A 106 8.03 -32.39 -5.61
C LYS A 106 7.93 -32.21 -7.13
N LYS A 107 8.92 -31.55 -7.73
CA LYS A 107 9.05 -31.47 -9.19
C LYS A 107 9.36 -32.88 -9.71
N LYS A 108 8.44 -33.49 -10.46
CA LYS A 108 8.73 -34.75 -11.18
C LYS A 108 9.77 -34.44 -12.27
N ARG A 109 11.00 -34.93 -12.13
CA ARG A 109 11.95 -35.00 -13.24
C ARG A 109 11.45 -36.13 -14.16
N ARG A 110 11.10 -35.81 -15.40
CA ARG A 110 10.94 -36.83 -16.44
C ARG A 110 12.33 -37.41 -16.71
N LEU A 111 12.49 -38.72 -16.59
CA LEU A 111 13.60 -39.42 -17.23
C LEU A 111 13.33 -39.28 -18.74
N GLN A 112 14.29 -38.72 -19.48
CA GLN A 112 14.30 -38.80 -20.93
C GLN A 112 14.76 -40.23 -21.26
N GLU A 113 13.99 -40.92 -22.10
CA GLU A 113 14.45 -42.14 -22.79
C GLU A 113 15.47 -41.78 -23.87
#